data_AF-C1L9B1-F1
#
_entry.id   AF-C1L9B1-F1
#
_cell.length_a   1.000
_cell.length_b   1.000
_cell.length_c   1.000
_cell.angle_alpha   90.00
_cell.angle_beta   90.00
_cell.angle_gamma   90.00
#
_symmetry.space_group_name_H-M   'P 1'
#
loop_
_entity.id
_entity.type
_entity.pdbx_description
1 polymer ?
#
loop_
_entity_poly.entity_id
_entity_poly.type
_entity_poly.pdbx_seq_one_letter_code
_entity_poly.pdbx_strand_id
1 'polypeptide(L)'
;MLAPKMIDDPNDKKPDDWEEEEYIDDPNDEKPLDWDKPKTIPDMDAKKPDDWDDDMDGEWKRPEKHNPEYKGEWSPRRIENPKYKGQWKPAQIDNPDYKPDPELYIQDDIGYVGFDLWQVDSGSIFDNILITDSPDFAKQEGERLWRKRHDNELAEDQSATKSDSDKETDKAAEEPTEEDEDVKQAENPSGDHDEL
;
A
#
# COMPACT_ATOMS: atom_id res chain seq x y z
N MET A 1 -29.21 14.02 -5.73
CA MET A 1 -28.72 12.63 -5.63
C MET A 1 -29.72 11.81 -4.85
N LEU A 2 -29.93 10.55 -5.21
CA LEU A 2 -30.87 9.65 -4.52
C LEU A 2 -30.20 8.99 -3.31
N ALA A 3 -31.00 8.69 -2.29
CA ALA A 3 -30.58 7.82 -1.19
C ALA A 3 -30.22 6.41 -1.73
N PRO A 4 -29.41 5.61 -1.02
CA PRO A 4 -29.15 4.23 -1.44
C PRO A 4 -30.46 3.43 -1.43
N LYS A 5 -30.58 2.45 -2.33
CA LYS A 5 -31.79 1.61 -2.42
C LYS A 5 -31.98 0.73 -1.19
N MET A 6 -30.88 0.25 -0.64
CA MET A 6 -30.84 -0.61 0.54
C MET A 6 -30.07 0.09 1.65
N ILE A 7 -30.49 -0.13 2.89
CA ILE A 7 -29.76 0.27 4.10
C ILE A 7 -29.60 -0.94 5.01
N ASP A 8 -28.59 -0.88 5.86
CA ASP A 8 -28.40 -1.82 6.96
C ASP A 8 -29.63 -1.76 7.88
N ASP A 9 -30.21 -2.91 8.23
CA ASP A 9 -31.32 -2.97 9.18
C ASP A 9 -30.84 -2.50 10.57
N PRO A 10 -31.35 -1.37 11.09
CA PRO A 10 -30.94 -0.87 12.40
C PRO A 10 -31.39 -1.76 13.56
N ASN A 11 -32.31 -2.69 13.32
CA ASN A 11 -32.80 -3.64 14.32
C ASN A 11 -32.12 -5.00 14.23
N ASP A 12 -31.42 -5.29 13.13
CA ASP A 12 -30.66 -6.53 13.01
C ASP A 12 -29.39 -6.42 13.86
N LYS A 13 -29.14 -7.48 14.63
CA LYS A 13 -28.03 -7.53 15.58
C LYS A 13 -27.25 -8.80 15.36
N LYS A 14 -25.94 -8.70 15.55
CA LYS A 14 -25.08 -9.86 15.49
C LYS A 14 -25.61 -10.96 16.43
N PRO A 15 -25.87 -12.18 15.93
CA PRO A 15 -26.22 -13.30 16.78
C PRO A 15 -25.07 -13.65 17.73
N ASP A 16 -25.39 -14.06 18.96
CA ASP A 16 -24.36 -14.46 19.94
C ASP A 16 -23.55 -15.70 19.51
N ASP A 17 -24.11 -16.56 18.65
CA ASP A 17 -23.44 -17.73 18.06
C ASP A 17 -22.61 -17.39 16.81
N TRP A 18 -22.41 -16.10 16.50
CA TRP A 18 -21.65 -15.67 15.34
C TRP A 18 -20.17 -15.43 15.68
N GLU A 19 -19.34 -16.41 15.34
CA GLU A 19 -17.89 -16.36 15.52
C GLU A 19 -17.22 -15.56 14.39
N GLU A 20 -16.70 -14.38 14.72
CA GLU A 20 -15.92 -13.53 13.80
C GLU A 20 -14.40 -13.71 13.97
N GLU A 21 -13.97 -14.48 14.96
CA GLU A 21 -12.56 -14.77 15.15
C GLU A 21 -12.12 -15.87 14.18
N GLU A 22 -11.33 -15.50 13.18
CA GLU A 22 -10.75 -16.42 12.21
C GLU A 22 -9.77 -17.41 12.85
N TYR A 23 -9.08 -16.97 13.90
CA TYR A 23 -8.12 -17.79 14.63
C TYR A 23 -8.38 -17.77 16.13
N ILE A 24 -8.51 -18.96 16.72
CA ILE A 24 -8.62 -19.18 18.16
C ILE A 24 -7.32 -19.78 18.71
N ASP A 25 -7.11 -19.66 20.02
CA ASP A 25 -6.01 -20.31 20.72
C ASP A 25 -6.21 -21.84 20.70
N ASP A 26 -5.14 -22.59 20.43
CA ASP A 26 -5.17 -24.05 20.40
C ASP A 26 -5.41 -24.59 21.83
N PRO A 27 -6.56 -25.22 22.10
CA PRO A 27 -6.85 -25.75 23.42
C PRO A 27 -5.96 -26.93 23.81
N ASN A 28 -5.20 -27.50 22.87
CA ASN A 28 -4.28 -28.61 23.11
C ASN A 28 -2.82 -28.15 23.22
N ASP A 29 -2.53 -26.87 22.98
CA ASP A 29 -1.20 -26.33 23.16
C ASP A 29 -1.04 -25.95 24.63
N GLU A 30 -0.24 -26.74 25.36
CA GLU A 30 0.03 -26.50 26.76
C GLU A 30 1.38 -25.82 26.94
N LYS A 31 1.45 -24.91 27.91
CA LYS A 31 2.68 -24.23 28.27
C LYS A 31 3.77 -25.26 28.65
N PRO A 32 4.91 -25.28 27.94
CA PRO A 32 6.01 -26.15 28.32
C PRO A 32 6.49 -25.83 29.74
N LEU A 33 6.77 -26.88 30.53
CA LEU A 33 7.22 -26.75 31.92
C LEU A 33 8.50 -25.88 32.06
N ASP A 34 9.30 -25.81 31.00
CA ASP A 34 10.58 -25.10 30.95
C ASP A 34 10.48 -23.66 30.42
N TRP A 35 9.26 -23.14 30.22
CA TRP A 35 9.04 -21.80 29.65
C TRP A 35 9.16 -20.67 30.68
N ASP A 36 8.74 -20.92 31.93
CA ASP A 36 8.77 -19.94 33.02
C ASP A 36 10.17 -19.81 33.63
N LYS A 37 11.08 -19.22 32.85
CA LYS A 37 12.39 -18.81 33.33
C LYS A 37 12.32 -17.37 33.88
N PRO A 38 13.14 -17.02 34.88
CA PRO A 38 13.23 -15.63 35.33
C PRO A 38 13.83 -14.76 34.22
N LYS A 39 13.37 -13.51 34.11
CA LYS A 39 13.85 -12.52 33.12
C LYS A 39 15.32 -12.15 33.31
N THR A 40 15.80 -12.24 34.56
CA THR A 40 17.17 -11.98 34.96
C THR A 40 17.75 -13.15 35.76
N ILE A 41 19.03 -13.42 35.57
CA ILE A 41 19.81 -14.41 36.32
C ILE A 41 21.06 -13.73 36.89
N PRO A 42 21.56 -14.13 38.07
CA PRO A 42 22.80 -13.57 38.60
C PRO A 42 23.97 -13.86 37.64
N ASP A 43 24.77 -12.85 37.32
CA ASP A 43 25.89 -13.02 36.40
C ASP A 43 27.06 -13.71 37.08
N MET A 44 27.19 -15.04 36.94
CA MET A 44 28.21 -15.87 37.61
C MET A 44 29.67 -15.49 37.28
N ASP A 45 29.91 -14.76 36.19
CA ASP A 45 31.25 -14.32 35.79
C ASP A 45 31.65 -12.96 36.42
N ALA A 46 30.67 -12.20 36.93
CA ALA A 46 30.95 -10.97 37.64
C ALA A 46 31.73 -11.28 38.94
N LYS A 47 32.89 -10.67 39.08
CA LYS A 47 33.69 -10.74 40.31
C LYS A 47 33.52 -9.43 41.07
N LYS A 48 33.61 -9.53 42.40
CA LYS A 48 33.70 -8.35 43.26
C LYS A 48 34.93 -7.51 42.80
N PRO A 49 34.77 -6.21 42.54
CA PRO A 49 35.89 -5.35 42.18
C PRO A 49 36.96 -5.33 43.28
N ASP A 50 38.23 -5.24 42.90
CA ASP A 50 39.36 -5.24 43.83
C ASP A 50 39.36 -4.01 44.77
N ASP A 51 38.66 -2.93 44.38
CA ASP A 51 38.55 -1.66 45.12
C ASP A 51 37.25 -1.54 45.95
N TRP A 52 36.51 -2.64 46.16
CA TRP A 52 35.24 -2.62 46.89
C TRP A 52 35.43 -2.77 48.41
N ASP A 53 34.88 -1.84 49.19
CA ASP A 53 34.92 -1.83 50.66
C ASP A 53 33.56 -2.21 51.27
N ASP A 54 33.44 -3.39 51.88
CA ASP A 54 32.16 -3.86 52.45
C ASP A 54 31.68 -3.04 53.67
N ASP A 55 32.58 -2.35 54.37
CA ASP A 55 32.25 -1.53 55.55
C ASP A 55 31.70 -0.15 55.16
N MET A 56 32.08 0.37 53.98
CA MET A 56 31.68 1.69 53.48
C MET A 56 30.61 1.61 52.38
N ASP A 57 30.67 0.61 51.48
CA ASP A 57 29.76 0.42 50.34
C ASP A 57 28.68 -0.65 50.59
N GLY A 58 28.81 -1.44 51.67
CA GLY A 58 27.92 -2.53 52.03
C GLY A 58 28.24 -3.87 51.35
N GLU A 59 27.48 -4.93 51.66
CA GLU A 59 27.69 -6.26 51.06
C GLU A 59 27.54 -6.21 49.53
N TRP A 60 28.61 -6.53 48.82
CA TRP A 60 28.59 -6.60 47.36
C TRP A 60 27.54 -7.60 46.86
N LYS A 61 26.62 -7.14 46.01
CA LYS A 61 25.64 -7.99 45.31
C LYS A 61 26.05 -8.20 43.87
N ARG A 62 26.08 -9.46 43.46
CA ARG A 62 26.34 -9.85 42.07
C ARG A 62 25.32 -9.16 41.14
N PRO A 63 25.76 -8.51 40.05
CA PRO A 63 24.85 -7.92 39.08
C PRO A 63 23.98 -9.00 38.42
N GLU A 64 22.74 -8.64 38.13
CA GLU A 64 21.83 -9.48 37.38
C GLU A 64 22.03 -9.25 35.88
N LYS A 65 22.13 -10.33 35.10
CA LYS A 65 22.15 -10.27 33.63
C LYS A 65 20.84 -10.80 33.06
N HIS A 66 20.54 -10.40 31.83
CA HIS A 66 19.38 -10.95 31.12
C HIS A 66 19.56 -12.46 30.93
N ASN A 67 18.50 -13.22 31.23
CA ASN A 67 18.52 -14.66 31.04
C ASN A 67 18.31 -15.02 29.56
N PRO A 68 19.28 -15.65 28.88
CA PRO A 68 19.12 -16.08 27.50
C PRO A 68 18.00 -17.13 27.30
N GLU A 69 17.61 -17.83 28.37
CA GLU A 69 16.53 -18.82 28.34
C GLU A 69 15.14 -18.20 28.58
N TYR A 70 15.05 -16.89 28.86
CA TYR A 70 13.76 -16.22 29.03
C TYR A 70 13.05 -16.04 27.68
N LYS A 71 12.00 -16.82 27.46
CA LYS A 71 11.22 -16.82 26.21
C LYS A 71 10.02 -15.86 26.21
N GLY A 72 9.87 -15.05 27.25
CA GLY A 72 8.74 -14.11 27.42
C GLY A 72 7.50 -14.76 28.01
N GLU A 73 6.39 -14.01 28.05
CA GLU A 73 5.08 -14.56 28.43
C GLU A 73 4.63 -15.58 27.37
N TRP A 74 4.29 -16.78 27.82
CA TRP A 74 3.81 -17.82 26.92
C TRP A 74 2.40 -17.49 26.42
N SER A 75 2.20 -17.60 25.11
CA SER A 75 0.89 -17.56 24.47
C SER A 75 0.70 -18.84 23.66
N PRO A 76 -0.48 -19.47 23.71
CA PRO A 76 -0.77 -20.66 22.90
C PRO A 76 -0.69 -20.34 21.40
N ARG A 77 -0.44 -21.36 20.60
CA ARG A 77 -0.50 -21.28 19.14
C ARG A 77 -1.92 -20.96 18.69
N ARG A 78 -2.06 -20.09 17.68
CA ARG A 78 -3.36 -19.78 17.07
C ARG A 78 -3.66 -20.78 15.95
N ILE A 79 -4.85 -21.37 15.99
CA ILE A 79 -5.38 -22.30 14.99
C ILE A 79 -6.60 -21.70 14.29
N GLU A 80 -6.84 -22.10 13.05
CA GLU A 80 -8.03 -21.69 12.31
C GLU A 80 -9.29 -22.16 13.05
N ASN A 81 -10.23 -21.24 13.24
CA ASN A 81 -11.49 -21.50 13.92
C ASN A 81 -12.49 -22.19 12.97
N PRO A 82 -12.85 -23.47 13.18
CA PRO A 82 -13.78 -24.17 12.30
C PRO A 82 -15.21 -23.60 12.33
N LYS A 83 -15.51 -22.79 13.36
CA LYS A 83 -16.81 -22.11 13.51
C LYS A 83 -16.82 -20.69 12.94
N TYR A 84 -15.70 -20.20 12.39
CA TYR A 84 -15.63 -18.86 11.83
C TYR A 84 -16.68 -18.67 10.72
N LYS A 85 -17.58 -17.70 10.91
CA LYS A 85 -18.65 -17.38 9.97
C LYS A 85 -18.36 -16.13 9.15
N GLY A 86 -17.16 -15.54 9.29
CA GLY A 86 -16.81 -14.27 8.66
C GLY A 86 -17.19 -13.07 9.50
N GLN A 87 -16.77 -11.88 9.07
CA GLN A 87 -17.22 -10.63 9.66
C GLN A 87 -18.73 -10.48 9.49
N TRP A 88 -19.46 -10.28 10.60
CA TRP A 88 -20.91 -10.14 10.55
C TRP A 88 -21.29 -8.83 9.87
N LYS A 89 -22.33 -8.87 9.02
CA LYS A 89 -22.95 -7.68 8.43
C LYS A 89 -24.47 -7.76 8.63
N PRO A 90 -25.11 -6.63 8.98
CA PRO A 90 -26.56 -6.59 9.15
C PRO A 90 -27.28 -6.90 7.82
N ALA A 91 -28.47 -7.48 7.93
CA ALA A 91 -29.36 -7.68 6.80
C ALA A 91 -29.63 -6.35 6.09
N GLN A 92 -29.64 -6.39 4.76
CA GLN A 92 -29.99 -5.24 3.92
C GLN A 92 -31.51 -5.17 3.81
N ILE A 93 -32.10 -4.04 4.19
CA ILE A 93 -33.53 -3.74 4.02
C ILE A 93 -33.74 -2.62 3.02
N ASP A 94 -34.94 -2.59 2.42
CA ASP A 94 -35.32 -1.50 1.53
C ASP A 94 -35.28 -0.16 2.28
N ASN A 95 -34.63 0.83 1.69
CA ASN A 95 -34.52 2.16 2.28
C ASN A 95 -35.84 2.93 2.12
N PRO A 96 -36.56 3.28 3.20
CA PRO A 96 -37.81 4.05 3.10
C PRO A 96 -37.60 5.46 2.52
N ASP A 97 -36.38 5.99 2.59
CA ASP A 97 -36.02 7.29 2.02
C ASP A 97 -35.63 7.22 0.54
N TYR A 98 -35.48 6.01 -0.03
CA TYR A 98 -35.23 5.85 -1.46
C TYR A 98 -36.49 6.17 -2.25
N LYS A 99 -36.41 7.22 -3.08
CA LYS A 99 -37.46 7.60 -4.03
C LYS A 99 -36.85 7.66 -5.42
N PRO A 100 -37.30 6.84 -6.38
CA PRO A 100 -36.83 6.95 -7.74
C PRO A 100 -37.27 8.31 -8.31
N ASP A 101 -36.32 9.05 -8.86
CA ASP A 101 -36.55 10.33 -9.51
C ASP A 101 -36.17 10.21 -11.00
N PRO A 102 -37.14 10.15 -11.91
CA PRO A 102 -36.88 10.08 -13.34
C PRO A 102 -36.38 11.41 -13.91
N GLU A 103 -36.53 12.53 -13.20
CA GLU A 103 -36.17 13.87 -13.66
C GLU A 103 -34.76 14.29 -13.22
N LEU A 104 -34.04 13.43 -12.48
CA LEU A 104 -32.70 13.72 -11.97
C LEU A 104 -31.67 14.10 -13.06
N TYR A 105 -31.88 13.66 -14.30
CA TYR A 105 -31.00 14.00 -15.43
C TYR A 105 -31.29 15.38 -16.03
N ILE A 106 -32.44 15.96 -15.71
CA ILE A 106 -32.86 17.25 -16.24
C ILE A 106 -32.07 18.33 -15.51
N GLN A 107 -31.28 19.06 -16.27
CA GLN A 107 -30.67 20.30 -15.84
C GLN A 107 -31.48 21.45 -16.43
N ASP A 108 -31.65 22.52 -15.67
CA ASP A 108 -32.17 23.79 -16.18
C ASP A 108 -31.22 24.36 -17.26
N ASP A 109 -31.58 25.50 -17.84
CA ASP A 109 -30.88 26.14 -18.96
C ASP A 109 -29.33 26.11 -18.85
N ILE A 110 -28.70 25.31 -19.70
CA ILE A 110 -27.24 25.22 -19.82
C ILE A 110 -26.75 26.36 -20.73
N GLY A 111 -26.25 27.44 -20.12
CA GLY A 111 -25.82 28.66 -20.85
C GLY A 111 -24.33 28.76 -21.16
N TYR A 112 -23.47 28.02 -20.46
CA TYR A 112 -22.02 28.19 -20.54
C TYR A 112 -21.27 26.86 -20.51
N VAL A 113 -20.12 26.84 -21.19
CA VAL A 113 -19.11 25.77 -21.08
C VAL A 113 -17.88 26.38 -20.44
N GLY A 114 -17.47 25.83 -19.29
CA GLY A 114 -16.28 26.26 -18.55
C GLY A 114 -15.29 25.11 -18.39
N PHE A 115 -14.01 25.44 -18.45
CA PHE A 115 -12.92 24.53 -18.11
C PHE A 115 -12.31 25.00 -16.80
N ASP A 116 -12.50 24.23 -15.73
CA ASP A 116 -11.84 24.42 -14.45
C ASP A 116 -11.01 23.17 -14.15
N LEU A 117 -9.68 23.33 -14.16
CA LEU A 117 -8.73 22.22 -14.21
C LEU A 117 -7.54 22.53 -13.30
N TRP A 118 -7.03 21.51 -12.62
CA TRP A 118 -5.71 21.53 -11.99
C TRP A 118 -4.70 20.75 -12.84
N GLN A 119 -3.57 21.37 -13.18
CA GLN A 119 -2.50 20.72 -13.95
C GLN A 119 -1.15 20.91 -13.26
N VAL A 120 -0.34 19.84 -13.25
CA VAL A 120 1.06 19.88 -12.81
C VAL A 120 1.97 20.22 -14.00
N ASP A 121 1.83 19.46 -15.10
CA ASP A 121 2.53 19.69 -16.36
C ASP A 121 1.60 20.27 -17.42
N SER A 122 2.07 21.28 -18.15
CA SER A 122 1.35 21.86 -19.28
C SER A 122 1.49 21.01 -20.54
N GLY A 123 0.49 21.04 -21.43
CA GLY A 123 0.57 20.39 -22.75
C GLY A 123 -0.75 19.82 -23.25
N SER A 124 -1.80 19.80 -22.43
CA SER A 124 -3.12 19.35 -22.86
C SER A 124 -3.77 20.33 -23.84
N ILE A 125 -4.25 19.82 -24.96
CA ILE A 125 -4.98 20.57 -25.99
C ILE A 125 -6.42 20.06 -26.01
N PHE A 126 -7.37 20.98 -25.81
CA PHE A 126 -8.80 20.70 -25.94
C PHE A 126 -9.31 21.32 -27.25
N ASP A 127 -9.97 20.52 -28.08
CA ASP A 127 -10.60 20.96 -29.33
C ASP A 127 -11.89 20.15 -29.57
N ASN A 128 -12.71 20.59 -30.51
CA ASN A 128 -13.91 19.91 -30.99
C ASN A 128 -15.02 19.78 -29.93
N ILE A 129 -15.24 20.84 -29.16
CA ILE A 129 -16.32 20.92 -28.16
C ILE A 129 -17.68 20.92 -28.88
N LEU A 130 -18.50 19.90 -28.63
CA LEU A 130 -19.82 19.73 -29.23
C LEU A 130 -20.88 19.52 -28.14
N ILE A 131 -21.97 20.28 -28.19
CA ILE A 131 -23.18 20.08 -27.37
C ILE A 131 -24.35 19.80 -28.30
N THR A 132 -25.00 18.64 -28.14
CA THR A 132 -26.15 18.22 -28.96
C THR A 132 -27.06 17.28 -28.17
N ASP A 133 -28.32 17.19 -28.59
CA ASP A 133 -29.35 16.27 -28.10
C ASP A 133 -29.41 14.96 -28.91
N SER A 134 -28.64 14.86 -30.00
CA SER A 134 -28.65 13.71 -30.92
C SER A 134 -27.37 12.86 -30.79
N PRO A 135 -27.47 11.61 -30.28
CA PRO A 135 -26.34 10.69 -30.22
C PRO A 135 -25.76 10.36 -31.60
N ASP A 136 -26.61 10.27 -32.62
CA ASP A 136 -26.18 9.94 -33.98
C ASP A 136 -25.37 11.09 -34.59
N PHE A 137 -25.79 12.34 -34.35
CA PHE A 137 -25.05 13.51 -34.81
C PHE A 137 -23.70 13.63 -34.10
N ALA A 138 -23.67 13.44 -32.78
CA ALA A 138 -22.43 13.43 -32.00
C ALA A 138 -21.43 12.38 -32.52
N LYS A 139 -21.92 11.18 -32.84
CA LYS A 139 -21.10 10.11 -33.40
C LYS A 139 -20.54 10.47 -34.77
N GLN A 140 -21.38 10.98 -35.67
CA GLN A 140 -20.98 11.35 -37.02
C GLN A 140 -19.90 12.45 -37.00
N GLU A 141 -20.04 13.43 -36.11
CA GLU A 141 -19.07 14.51 -35.97
C GLU A 141 -17.76 14.04 -35.33
N GLY A 142 -17.82 13.12 -34.37
CA GLY A 142 -16.64 12.45 -33.81
C GLY A 142 -15.87 11.63 -34.84
N GLU A 143 -16.57 10.93 -35.74
CA GLU A 143 -15.97 10.23 -36.88
C GLU A 143 -15.37 11.21 -37.91
N ARG A 144 -15.98 12.37 -38.09
CA ARG A 144 -15.52 13.36 -39.06
C ARG A 144 -14.28 14.12 -38.59
N LEU A 145 -14.27 14.57 -37.33
CA LEU A 145 -13.25 15.45 -36.78
C LEU A 145 -12.13 14.69 -36.06
N TRP A 146 -12.48 13.92 -35.04
CA TRP A 146 -11.49 13.32 -34.13
C TRP A 146 -10.82 12.08 -34.72
N ARG A 147 -11.59 11.17 -35.33
CA ARG A 147 -11.06 9.88 -35.82
C ARG A 147 -9.88 10.02 -36.77
N LYS A 148 -9.95 10.94 -37.72
CA LYS A 148 -8.86 11.17 -38.69
C LYS A 148 -7.57 11.60 -38.01
N ARG A 149 -7.66 12.49 -37.02
CA ARG A 149 -6.50 12.95 -36.26
C ARG A 149 -5.94 11.81 -35.41
N HIS A 150 -6.80 11.14 -34.65
CA HIS A 150 -6.43 10.01 -33.81
C HIS A 150 -5.71 8.89 -34.58
N ASP A 151 -6.22 8.50 -35.75
CA ASP A 151 -5.62 7.41 -36.53
C ASP A 151 -4.24 7.81 -37.10
N ASN A 152 -4.04 9.09 -37.43
CA ASN A 152 -2.74 9.61 -37.83
C ASN A 152 -1.76 9.67 -36.64
N GLU A 153 -2.19 10.21 -35.50
CA GLU A 153 -1.39 10.28 -34.26
C GLU A 153 -0.92 8.87 -33.83
N LEU A 154 -1.84 7.89 -33.85
CA LEU A 154 -1.53 6.50 -33.52
C LEU A 154 -0.51 5.88 -34.50
N ALA A 155 -0.62 6.18 -35.80
CA ALA A 155 0.31 5.67 -36.80
C ALA A 155 1.72 6.25 -36.61
N GLU A 156 1.81 7.56 -36.32
CA GLU A 156 3.06 8.25 -36.02
C GLU A 156 3.73 7.68 -34.75
N ASP A 157 2.99 7.52 -33.66
CA ASP A 157 3.51 6.93 -32.41
C ASP A 157 4.03 5.51 -32.60
N GLN A 158 3.28 4.67 -33.35
CA GLN A 158 3.72 3.31 -33.66
C GLN A 158 4.99 3.30 -34.52
N SER A 159 5.14 4.25 -35.43
CA SER A 159 6.36 4.38 -36.24
C SER A 159 7.57 4.86 -35.43
N ALA A 160 7.36 5.81 -34.52
CA ALA A 160 8.39 6.34 -33.64
C ALA A 160 8.91 5.24 -32.71
N THR A 161 7.99 4.50 -32.09
CA THR A 161 8.32 3.37 -31.19
C THR A 161 9.13 2.29 -31.89
N LYS A 162 8.77 1.93 -33.14
CA LYS A 162 9.54 0.96 -33.94
C LYS A 162 10.92 1.49 -34.30
N SER A 163 11.02 2.77 -34.66
CA SER A 163 12.30 3.39 -35.01
C SER A 163 13.25 3.50 -33.82
N ASP A 164 12.72 3.68 -32.61
CA ASP A 164 13.52 3.70 -31.38
C ASP A 164 13.93 2.28 -30.96
N SER A 165 13.05 1.28 -31.11
CA SER A 165 13.43 -0.13 -30.88
C SER A 165 14.49 -0.62 -31.86
N ASP A 166 14.38 -0.23 -33.14
CA ASP A 166 15.35 -0.62 -34.17
C ASP A 166 16.74 0.00 -33.87
N LYS A 167 16.78 1.28 -33.45
CA LYS A 167 18.02 1.94 -33.02
C LYS A 167 18.62 1.33 -31.74
N GLU A 168 17.79 0.85 -30.81
CA GLU A 168 18.25 0.16 -29.61
C GLU A 168 18.85 -1.22 -29.96
N THR A 169 18.23 -1.96 -30.90
CA THR A 169 18.75 -3.24 -31.38
C THR A 169 20.03 -3.11 -32.18
N ASP A 170 20.19 -2.04 -32.96
CA ASP A 170 21.43 -1.76 -33.69
C ASP A 170 22.57 -1.34 -32.74
N LYS A 171 22.29 -0.57 -31.68
CA LYS A 171 23.29 -0.23 -30.65
C LYS A 171 23.74 -1.45 -29.83
N ALA A 172 22.83 -2.37 -29.53
CA ALA A 172 23.17 -3.60 -28.78
C ALA A 172 24.00 -4.60 -29.61
N ALA A 173 24.01 -4.48 -30.94
CA ALA A 173 24.78 -5.33 -31.84
C ALA A 173 26.20 -4.80 -32.14
N GLU A 174 26.54 -3.57 -31.72
CA GLU A 174 27.82 -2.91 -31.99
C GLU A 174 28.78 -2.81 -30.79
N GLU A 175 28.52 -3.44 -29.64
CA GLU A 175 29.51 -3.51 -28.53
C GLU A 175 30.48 -4.68 -28.74
N PRO A 176 31.79 -4.45 -29.00
CA PRO A 176 32.79 -5.52 -28.94
C PRO A 176 33.12 -5.82 -27.47
N THR A 177 33.14 -7.10 -27.11
CA THR A 177 33.60 -7.61 -25.82
C THR A 177 35.10 -7.36 -25.67
N GLU A 178 35.50 -6.34 -24.91
CA GLU A 178 36.87 -6.17 -24.41
C GLU A 178 36.90 -6.63 -22.94
N GLU A 179 37.76 -7.61 -22.66
CA GLU A 179 38.00 -8.20 -21.35
C GLU A 179 38.70 -7.18 -20.44
N ASP A 180 38.08 -6.86 -19.30
CA ASP A 180 38.65 -6.03 -18.22
C ASP A 180 39.77 -6.80 -17.48
N GLU A 181 41.02 -6.36 -17.60
CA GLU A 181 42.09 -6.64 -16.64
C GLU A 181 42.62 -5.37 -15.97
N ASP A 182 42.67 -5.46 -14.64
CA ASP A 182 43.60 -4.84 -13.69
C ASP A 182 43.19 -3.53 -12.98
N VAL A 183 42.67 -3.74 -11.78
CA VAL A 183 42.46 -2.79 -10.68
C VAL A 183 43.79 -2.41 -10.04
N LYS A 184 44.19 -1.13 -10.08
CA LYS A 184 45.13 -0.56 -9.09
C LYS A 184 44.72 0.81 -8.55
N GLN A 185 44.21 0.73 -7.33
CA GLN A 185 44.28 1.65 -6.18
C GLN A 185 45.36 2.76 -6.22
N ALA A 186 44.98 4.00 -5.88
CA ALA A 186 45.60 4.79 -4.79
C ALA A 186 44.99 6.22 -4.64
N GLU A 187 44.33 6.41 -3.48
CA GLU A 187 44.41 7.55 -2.54
C GLU A 187 44.25 9.04 -2.98
N ASN A 188 43.20 9.65 -2.39
CA ASN A 188 42.91 11.05 -2.03
C ASN A 188 44.13 11.92 -1.60
N PRO A 189 44.05 13.28 -1.48
CA PRO A 189 42.86 14.06 -1.09
C PRO A 189 42.69 15.50 -1.66
N SER A 190 41.55 16.10 -1.26
CA SER A 190 41.32 17.52 -0.92
C SER A 190 40.58 18.39 -1.94
N GLY A 191 39.65 19.20 -1.42
CA GLY A 191 39.16 20.41 -2.08
C GLY A 191 37.65 20.58 -2.13
N ASP A 192 37.02 20.74 -0.97
CA ASP A 192 36.01 21.79 -0.68
C ASP A 192 35.47 22.61 -1.88
N HIS A 193 34.19 22.50 -2.20
CA HIS A 193 33.35 23.68 -2.43
C HIS A 193 31.85 23.33 -2.39
N ASP A 194 31.18 23.91 -1.40
CA ASP A 194 29.74 23.96 -1.21
C ASP A 194 29.29 25.37 -1.63
N GLU A 195 28.49 25.50 -2.69
CA GLU A 195 27.68 26.71 -2.94
C GLU A 195 26.35 26.34 -3.61
N LEU A 196 25.29 26.50 -2.80
CA LEU A 196 23.98 27.11 -3.07
C LEU A 196 23.05 26.53 -4.15
#